data_AF-A0A150HF53-F1
#
_entry.id   AF-A0A150HF53-F1
#
_cell.length_a   1.000
_cell.length_b   1.000
_cell.length_c   1.000
_cell.angle_alpha   90.00
_cell.angle_beta   90.00
_cell.angle_gamma   90.00
#
_symmetry.space_group_name_H-M   'P 1'
#
loop_
_entity.id
_entity.type
_entity.pdbx_description
1 polymer ?
#
loop_
_entity_poly.entity_id
_entity_poly.type
_entity_poly.pdbx_seq_one_letter_code
_entity_poly.pdbx_strand_id
1 'polypeptide(L)'
;MLEDAARRLFELDGDRPVQLIAAPSLANEAKRQLFRQALLDGEAGVAYFQGKLGGEISVRATERSPELNFDATMVELTLVDGVLRVGRYAIFEIQTMDFHGTYKRAVDNISAASHLHKDDFAAAVEAHPDWLSEGVEGPNISNAFKRTFYQMMFKFQIGAHGASAGCVLAIPEAVWGSWQRFLGKPELIPAEDGTWRLLGTPSDERPPAWIYVFDLATHTGLTPNPVQLKKVIGTTAAALSHFALDVAPEAALEAGGSVDNLLETIKARLMRFDPDIV
;
A
#
# COMPACT_ATOMS: atom_id res chain seq x y z
N MET A 1 -3.83 9.31 -8.10
CA MET A 1 -3.89 8.49 -6.86
C MET A 1 -3.81 9.34 -5.60
N LEU A 2 -2.75 10.14 -5.39
CA LEU A 2 -2.71 11.06 -4.23
C LEU A 2 -3.89 12.03 -4.19
N GLU A 3 -4.31 12.57 -5.33
CA GLU A 3 -5.51 13.43 -5.39
C GLU A 3 -6.79 12.67 -5.01
N ASP A 4 -6.99 11.47 -5.53
CA ASP A 4 -8.13 10.60 -5.16
C ASP A 4 -8.12 10.29 -3.66
N ALA A 5 -6.94 10.00 -3.09
CA ALA A 5 -6.77 9.81 -1.65
C ALA A 5 -7.07 11.07 -0.84
N ALA A 6 -6.61 12.24 -1.28
CA ALA A 6 -6.91 13.51 -0.63
C ALA A 6 -8.42 13.79 -0.64
N ARG A 7 -9.08 13.66 -1.79
CA ARG A 7 -10.53 13.79 -1.92
C ARG A 7 -11.26 12.85 -0.98
N ARG A 8 -10.86 11.57 -1.02
CA ARG A 8 -11.52 10.52 -0.24
C ARG A 8 -11.33 10.69 1.23
N LEU A 9 -10.13 11.02 1.72
CA LEU A 9 -9.85 11.11 3.16
C LEU A 9 -10.41 12.40 3.74
N PHE A 10 -10.22 13.55 3.08
CA PHE A 10 -10.67 14.84 3.57
C PHE A 10 -12.14 15.17 3.26
N GLU A 11 -12.89 14.26 2.63
CA GLU A 11 -14.32 14.43 2.34
C GLU A 11 -14.58 15.61 1.41
N LEU A 12 -13.75 15.72 0.38
CA LEU A 12 -13.86 16.83 -0.57
C LEU A 12 -14.92 16.48 -1.60
N ASP A 13 -15.85 17.41 -1.82
CA ASP A 13 -16.89 17.29 -2.84
C ASP A 13 -16.29 17.01 -4.22
N GLY A 14 -16.97 16.16 -5.01
CA GLY A 14 -16.48 15.69 -6.31
C GLY A 14 -16.13 16.82 -7.29
N ASP A 15 -16.88 17.93 -7.24
CA ASP A 15 -16.69 19.07 -8.13
C ASP A 15 -15.67 20.09 -7.61
N ARG A 16 -15.29 20.01 -6.34
CA ARG A 16 -14.33 20.96 -5.75
C ARG A 16 -12.92 20.63 -6.24
N PRO A 17 -12.19 21.54 -6.92
CA PRO A 17 -10.82 21.27 -7.31
C PRO A 17 -9.92 21.07 -6.09
N VAL A 18 -8.91 20.21 -6.23
CA VAL A 18 -7.94 19.93 -5.16
C VAL A 18 -6.57 20.40 -5.60
N GLN A 19 -6.04 21.38 -4.88
CA GLN A 19 -4.69 21.86 -5.07
C GLN A 19 -3.74 21.07 -4.17
N LEU A 20 -2.93 20.19 -4.79
CA LEU A 20 -1.87 19.46 -4.10
C LEU A 20 -0.53 20.21 -4.19
N ILE A 21 0.17 20.32 -3.07
CA ILE A 21 1.51 20.93 -3.03
C ILE A 21 2.48 20.09 -2.17
N ALA A 22 3.66 19.80 -2.70
CA ALA A 22 4.73 19.23 -1.87
C ALA A 22 5.15 20.26 -0.82
N ALA A 23 5.27 19.88 0.45
CA ALA A 23 5.55 20.81 1.54
C ALA A 23 6.77 21.72 1.30
N PRO A 24 7.93 21.24 0.76
CA PRO A 24 9.07 22.11 0.45
C PRO A 24 8.76 23.19 -0.59
N SER A 25 7.79 22.96 -1.47
CA SER A 25 7.40 23.95 -2.49
C SER A 25 6.76 25.20 -1.89
N LEU A 26 6.25 25.15 -0.65
CA LEU A 26 5.74 26.32 0.07
C LEU A 26 6.84 27.32 0.46
N ALA A 27 8.12 26.91 0.45
CA ALA A 27 9.24 27.82 0.65
C ALA A 27 9.41 28.77 -0.55
N ASN A 28 9.04 28.34 -1.75
CA ASN A 28 9.04 29.17 -2.95
C ASN A 28 7.85 30.13 -2.92
N GLU A 29 8.12 31.43 -2.96
CA GLU A 29 7.08 32.46 -2.86
C GLU A 29 6.04 32.38 -3.97
N ALA A 30 6.46 32.23 -5.23
CA ALA A 30 5.53 32.15 -6.36
C ALA A 30 4.57 30.96 -6.23
N LYS A 31 5.10 29.77 -5.89
CA LYS A 31 4.27 28.57 -5.65
C LYS A 31 3.34 28.75 -4.45
N ARG A 32 3.82 29.36 -3.37
CA ARG A 32 3.01 29.66 -2.18
C ARG A 32 1.88 30.63 -2.47
N GLN A 33 2.11 31.66 -3.29
CA GLN A 33 1.07 32.60 -3.68
C GLN A 33 0.02 31.97 -4.60
N LEU A 34 0.46 31.17 -5.59
CA LEU A 34 -0.47 30.40 -6.43
C LEU A 34 -1.35 29.46 -5.58
N PHE A 35 -0.74 28.76 -4.62
CA PHE A 35 -1.49 27.91 -3.68
C PHE A 35 -2.51 28.71 -2.87
N ARG A 36 -2.11 29.86 -2.31
CA ARG A 36 -3.03 30.73 -1.55
C ARG A 36 -4.17 31.26 -2.41
N GLN A 37 -3.89 31.64 -3.65
CA GLN A 37 -4.92 32.10 -4.58
C GLN A 37 -5.94 30.99 -4.85
N ALA A 38 -5.50 29.75 -5.09
CA ALA A 38 -6.40 28.62 -5.25
C ALA A 38 -7.34 28.44 -4.04
N LEU A 39 -6.84 28.61 -2.81
CA LEU A 39 -7.70 28.55 -1.61
C LEU A 39 -8.72 29.70 -1.53
N LEU A 40 -8.33 30.91 -1.95
CA LEU A 40 -9.25 32.04 -2.06
C LEU A 40 -10.33 31.81 -3.11
N ASP A 41 -9.98 31.11 -4.19
CA ASP A 41 -10.89 30.75 -5.28
C ASP A 41 -11.83 29.57 -4.91
N GLY A 42 -11.73 29.06 -3.68
CA GLY A 42 -12.60 28.03 -3.13
C GLY A 42 -12.09 26.60 -3.32
N GLU A 43 -10.90 26.41 -3.89
CA GLU A 43 -10.30 25.08 -4.02
C GLU A 43 -9.92 24.48 -2.65
N ALA A 44 -9.78 23.15 -2.61
CA ALA A 44 -9.30 22.46 -1.42
C ALA A 44 -7.77 22.38 -1.41
N GLY A 45 -7.14 22.85 -0.34
CA GLY A 45 -5.69 22.86 -0.20
C GLY A 45 -5.16 21.66 0.55
N VAL A 46 -4.25 20.91 -0.06
CA VAL A 46 -3.57 19.81 0.61
C VAL A 46 -2.07 19.90 0.37
N ALA A 47 -1.30 20.03 1.47
CA ALA A 47 0.14 19.88 1.44
C ALA A 47 0.53 18.44 1.75
N TYR A 48 1.60 17.92 1.15
CA TYR A 48 2.08 16.58 1.49
C TYR A 48 3.58 16.53 1.75
N PHE A 49 3.94 15.63 2.67
CA PHE A 49 5.29 15.24 3.03
C PHE A 49 5.54 13.83 2.49
N GLN A 50 6.73 13.58 1.94
CA GLN A 50 7.17 12.26 1.49
C GLN A 50 8.70 12.21 1.59
N GLY A 51 9.32 11.02 1.67
CA GLY A 51 10.78 10.87 1.89
C GLY A 51 11.68 11.81 1.07
N LYS A 52 11.48 11.93 -0.24
CA LYS A 52 12.26 12.85 -1.10
C LYS A 52 11.69 14.28 -1.18
N LEU A 53 10.51 14.53 -0.60
CA LEU A 53 9.73 15.77 -0.72
C LEU A 53 9.28 16.26 0.66
N GLY A 54 10.23 16.74 1.46
CA GLY A 54 9.96 17.32 2.79
C GLY A 54 10.26 16.39 3.96
N GLY A 55 10.67 15.15 3.67
CA GLY A 55 10.94 14.13 4.68
C GLY A 55 9.67 13.41 5.09
N GLU A 56 9.82 12.21 5.64
CA GLU A 56 8.72 11.47 6.25
C GLU A 56 8.40 12.05 7.62
N ILE A 57 7.13 11.94 8.01
CA ILE A 57 6.68 12.29 9.36
C ILE A 57 6.64 11.02 10.19
N SER A 58 7.10 11.11 11.44
CA SER A 58 7.10 9.99 12.37
C SER A 58 6.37 10.30 13.67
N VAL A 59 5.82 9.25 14.28
CA VAL A 59 5.36 9.25 15.67
C VAL A 59 6.46 8.59 16.49
N ARG A 60 6.98 9.32 17.48
CA ARG A 60 8.08 8.84 18.34
C ARG A 60 7.65 7.64 19.19
N ALA A 61 8.61 6.78 19.47
CA ALA A 61 8.43 5.69 20.43
C ALA A 61 8.11 6.23 21.83
N THR A 62 7.33 5.45 22.58
CA THR A 62 7.09 5.62 24.01
C THR A 62 7.40 4.31 24.73
N GLU A 63 7.26 4.26 26.06
CA GLU A 63 7.34 3.00 26.81
C GLU A 63 6.28 1.96 26.38
N ARG A 64 5.19 2.42 25.75
CA ARG A 64 4.02 1.59 25.40
C ARG A 64 3.73 1.54 23.90
N SER A 65 4.56 2.15 23.06
CA SER A 65 4.35 2.18 21.62
C SER A 65 5.66 2.28 20.85
N PRO A 66 5.81 1.57 19.71
CA PRO A 66 6.98 1.71 18.85
C PRO A 66 6.99 3.08 18.14
N GLU A 67 8.14 3.44 17.58
CA GLU A 67 8.21 4.52 16.59
C GLU A 67 7.60 4.04 15.26
N LEU A 68 6.87 4.93 14.59
CA LEU A 68 6.25 4.66 13.30
C LEU A 68 6.52 5.82 12.34
N ASN A 69 7.00 5.50 11.14
CA ASN A 69 7.17 6.47 10.04
C ASN A 69 6.02 6.31 9.05
N PHE A 70 5.62 7.41 8.41
CA PHE A 70 4.62 7.40 7.34
C PHE A 70 5.26 7.74 6.00
N ASP A 71 5.07 6.88 4.99
CA ASP A 71 5.67 7.06 3.66
C ASP A 71 5.29 8.41 3.05
N ALA A 72 4.00 8.76 3.16
CA ALA A 72 3.50 10.10 2.89
C ALA A 72 2.48 10.54 3.93
N THR A 73 2.53 11.82 4.29
CA THR A 73 1.55 12.47 5.16
C THR A 73 0.96 13.66 4.42
N MET A 74 -0.37 13.66 4.29
CA MET A 74 -1.13 14.77 3.71
C MET A 74 -1.70 15.64 4.84
N VAL A 75 -1.75 16.94 4.61
CA VAL A 75 -2.22 17.94 5.58
C VAL A 75 -3.17 18.87 4.87
N GLU A 76 -4.40 18.93 5.37
CA GLU A 76 -5.37 19.92 4.93
C GLU A 76 -4.90 21.32 5.34
N LEU A 77 -4.86 22.23 4.36
CA LEU A 77 -4.52 23.63 4.58
C LEU A 77 -5.71 24.50 4.20
N THR A 78 -6.14 25.33 5.14
CA THR A 78 -7.18 26.34 4.93
C THR A 78 -6.58 27.73 5.06
N LEU A 79 -7.23 28.73 4.48
CA LEU A 79 -6.85 30.12 4.63
C LEU A 79 -7.82 30.81 5.59
N VAL A 80 -7.31 31.31 6.72
CA VAL A 80 -8.09 32.06 7.70
C VAL A 80 -7.37 33.38 7.94
N ASP A 81 -8.06 34.51 7.67
CA ASP A 81 -7.50 35.86 7.76
C ASP A 81 -6.19 36.04 6.97
N GLY A 82 -6.10 35.42 5.79
CA GLY A 82 -4.91 35.46 4.93
C GLY A 82 -3.74 34.58 5.40
N VAL A 83 -3.90 33.83 6.49
CA VAL A 83 -2.89 32.94 7.07
C VAL A 83 -3.25 31.49 6.80
N LEU A 84 -2.27 30.69 6.36
CA LEU A 84 -2.45 29.25 6.20
C LEU A 84 -2.59 28.59 7.58
N ARG A 85 -3.67 27.85 7.78
CA ARG A 85 -3.97 27.06 8.97
C ARG A 85 -3.93 25.58 8.63
N VAL A 86 -3.37 24.81 9.54
CA VAL A 86 -3.37 23.34 9.46
C VAL A 86 -4.69 22.82 10.01
N GLY A 87 -5.39 22.03 9.19
CA GLY A 87 -6.57 21.28 9.56
C GLY A 87 -6.23 19.86 10.01
N ARG A 88 -6.95 18.86 9.46
CA ARG A 88 -6.68 17.45 9.71
C ARG A 88 -5.44 16.97 8.94
N TYR A 89 -4.86 15.86 9.38
CA TYR A 89 -3.83 15.14 8.62
C TYR A 89 -4.36 13.81 8.09
N ALA A 90 -3.71 13.24 7.09
CA ALA A 90 -4.03 11.94 6.53
C ALA A 90 -2.76 11.17 6.22
N ILE A 91 -2.82 9.85 6.33
CA ILE A 91 -1.68 8.95 6.12
C ILE A 91 -1.84 8.24 4.77
N PHE A 92 -0.75 8.14 4.01
CA PHE A 92 -0.70 7.40 2.76
C PHE A 92 0.53 6.51 2.73
N GLU A 93 0.31 5.21 2.84
CA GLU A 93 1.34 4.16 2.85
C GLU A 93 1.41 3.49 1.50
N ILE A 94 2.62 3.14 1.06
CA ILE A 94 2.87 2.43 -0.20
C ILE A 94 3.64 1.16 0.12
N GLN A 95 2.99 0.02 -0.08
CA GLN A 95 3.67 -1.27 0.04
C GLN A 95 3.82 -1.92 -1.33
N THR A 96 5.07 -2.16 -1.73
CA THR A 96 5.42 -3.00 -2.87
C THR A 96 5.79 -4.41 -2.40
N MET A 97 6.46 -5.21 -3.24
CA MET A 97 6.88 -6.57 -2.91
C MET A 97 8.40 -6.64 -2.71
N ASP A 98 8.86 -7.35 -1.69
CA ASP A 98 10.23 -7.84 -1.58
C ASP A 98 10.35 -9.25 -2.18
N PHE A 99 11.53 -9.60 -2.66
CA PHE A 99 11.80 -10.89 -3.29
C PHE A 99 12.91 -11.63 -2.56
N HIS A 100 12.94 -12.94 -2.73
CA HIS A 100 14.05 -13.77 -2.27
C HIS A 100 15.32 -13.53 -3.13
N GLY A 101 16.47 -13.95 -2.61
CA GLY A 101 17.73 -13.92 -3.34
C GLY A 101 18.25 -12.51 -3.63
N THR A 102 18.83 -12.35 -4.82
CA THR A 102 19.42 -11.10 -5.30
C THR A 102 19.21 -10.95 -6.79
N TYR A 103 18.95 -9.72 -7.25
CA TYR A 103 18.90 -9.41 -8.69
C TYR A 103 20.28 -9.20 -9.32
N LYS A 104 21.36 -9.37 -8.55
CA LYS A 104 22.72 -8.97 -8.96
C LYS A 104 23.11 -9.52 -10.33
N ARG A 105 22.88 -10.81 -10.59
CA ARG A 105 23.29 -11.43 -11.86
C ARG A 105 22.52 -10.88 -13.05
N ALA A 106 21.19 -10.81 -12.94
CA ALA A 106 20.38 -10.19 -13.97
C ALA A 106 20.78 -8.73 -14.23
N VAL A 107 21.00 -7.94 -13.18
CA VAL A 107 21.47 -6.55 -13.30
C VAL A 107 22.85 -6.46 -13.95
N ASP A 108 23.79 -7.33 -13.58
CA ASP A 108 25.14 -7.37 -14.16
C ASP A 108 25.07 -7.70 -15.66
N ASN A 109 24.26 -8.70 -16.05
CA ASN A 109 24.07 -9.10 -17.45
C ASN A 109 23.46 -7.95 -18.27
N ILE A 110 22.42 -7.30 -17.76
CA ILE A 110 21.75 -6.20 -18.45
C ILE A 110 22.65 -4.95 -18.52
N SER A 111 23.45 -4.69 -17.49
CA SER A 111 24.41 -3.59 -17.48
C SER A 111 25.55 -3.84 -18.49
N ALA A 112 26.06 -5.07 -18.56
CA ALA A 112 27.06 -5.46 -19.55
C ALA A 112 26.48 -5.39 -20.98
N ALA A 113 25.26 -5.89 -21.19
CA ALA A 113 24.57 -5.80 -22.47
C ALA A 113 24.36 -4.34 -22.90
N SER A 114 23.93 -3.46 -21.99
CA SER A 114 23.78 -2.02 -22.26
C SER A 114 25.11 -1.37 -22.70
N HIS A 115 26.23 -1.85 -22.17
CA HIS A 115 27.55 -1.37 -22.56
C HIS A 115 28.04 -1.93 -23.90
N LEU A 116 27.79 -3.22 -24.18
CA LEU A 116 28.28 -3.93 -25.36
C LEU A 116 27.40 -3.70 -26.61
N HIS A 117 26.09 -3.55 -26.41
CA HIS A 117 25.05 -3.43 -27.44
C HIS A 117 24.42 -2.03 -27.42
N LYS A 118 25.23 -0.96 -27.37
CA LYS A 118 24.71 0.41 -27.15
C LYS A 118 23.68 0.85 -28.19
N ASP A 119 23.90 0.48 -29.45
CA ASP A 119 23.08 0.92 -30.58
C ASP A 119 21.85 0.02 -30.82
N ASP A 120 21.85 -1.20 -30.26
CA ASP A 120 20.83 -2.24 -30.47
C ASP A 120 20.35 -2.91 -29.17
N PHE A 121 20.57 -2.26 -28.03
CA PHE A 121 20.34 -2.83 -26.69
C PHE A 121 18.95 -3.44 -26.51
N ALA A 122 17.91 -2.75 -26.97
CA ALA A 122 16.53 -3.23 -26.85
C ALA A 122 16.33 -4.57 -27.60
N ALA A 123 16.86 -4.66 -28.83
CA ALA A 123 16.79 -5.89 -29.63
C ALA A 123 17.64 -7.00 -29.00
N ALA A 124 18.81 -6.66 -28.44
CA ALA A 124 19.67 -7.62 -27.75
C ALA A 124 19.00 -8.20 -26.49
N VAL A 125 18.35 -7.38 -25.67
CA VAL A 125 17.60 -7.85 -24.49
C VAL A 125 16.40 -8.72 -24.88
N GLU A 126 15.69 -8.37 -25.95
CA GLU A 126 14.56 -9.17 -26.45
C GLU A 126 15.02 -10.55 -26.96
N ALA A 127 16.19 -10.62 -27.61
CA ALA A 127 16.76 -11.88 -28.09
C ALA A 127 17.31 -12.78 -26.96
N HIS A 128 17.60 -12.21 -25.79
CA HIS A 128 18.21 -12.91 -24.65
C HIS A 128 17.40 -12.74 -23.35
N PRO A 129 16.17 -13.31 -23.27
CA PRO A 129 15.31 -13.19 -22.09
C PRO A 129 15.90 -13.87 -20.83
N ASP A 130 16.85 -14.78 -21.00
CA ASP A 130 17.59 -15.42 -19.91
C ASP A 130 18.39 -14.40 -19.08
N TRP A 131 18.90 -13.33 -19.70
CA TRP A 131 19.63 -12.28 -18.98
C TRP A 131 18.78 -11.59 -17.91
N LEU A 132 17.48 -11.43 -18.14
CA LEU A 132 16.55 -10.81 -17.20
C LEU A 132 16.15 -11.72 -16.04
N SER A 133 16.31 -13.04 -16.19
CA SER A 133 15.82 -14.04 -15.22
C SER A 133 16.94 -14.73 -14.44
N GLU A 134 18.20 -14.52 -14.80
CA GLU A 134 19.30 -15.22 -14.14
C GLU A 134 19.38 -14.91 -12.63
N GLY A 135 19.16 -15.95 -11.83
CA GLY A 135 19.19 -15.86 -10.37
C GLY A 135 18.03 -15.08 -9.75
N VAL A 136 17.02 -14.71 -10.55
CA VAL A 136 15.81 -14.05 -10.04
C VAL A 136 14.92 -15.09 -9.38
N GLU A 137 14.67 -14.91 -8.09
CA GLU A 137 13.80 -15.78 -7.30
C GLU A 137 12.38 -15.19 -7.15
N GLY A 138 11.49 -15.97 -6.53
CA GLY A 138 10.09 -15.57 -6.35
C GLY A 138 9.87 -14.47 -5.28
N PRO A 139 8.66 -13.90 -5.25
CA PRO A 139 8.28 -12.88 -4.27
C PRO A 139 8.18 -13.46 -2.85
N ASN A 140 8.58 -12.67 -1.86
CA ASN A 140 8.55 -13.02 -0.43
C ASN A 140 7.18 -12.71 0.20
N ILE A 141 6.14 -13.32 -0.35
CA ILE A 141 4.73 -12.97 -0.11
C ILE A 141 4.38 -12.97 1.39
N SER A 142 4.76 -14.02 2.12
CA SER A 142 4.39 -14.15 3.54
C SER A 142 5.07 -13.09 4.42
N ASN A 143 6.32 -12.74 4.12
CA ASN A 143 7.04 -11.72 4.86
C ASN A 143 6.49 -10.32 4.58
N ALA A 144 6.20 -10.02 3.32
CA ALA A 144 5.51 -8.79 2.94
C ALA A 144 4.18 -8.67 3.70
N PHE A 145 3.34 -9.71 3.65
CA PHE A 145 2.06 -9.71 4.38
C PHE A 145 2.25 -9.46 5.89
N LYS A 146 3.10 -10.23 6.57
CA LYS A 146 3.27 -10.12 8.03
C LYS A 146 3.72 -8.73 8.48
N ARG A 147 4.71 -8.15 7.80
CA ARG A 147 5.23 -6.81 8.13
C ARG A 147 4.19 -5.74 7.89
N THR A 148 3.58 -5.74 6.71
CA THR A 148 2.60 -4.73 6.34
C THR A 148 1.33 -4.87 7.15
N PHE A 149 0.86 -6.08 7.43
CA PHE A 149 -0.31 -6.33 8.26
C PHE A 149 -0.17 -5.68 9.64
N TYR A 150 0.93 -5.94 10.35
CA TYR A 150 1.17 -5.33 11.66
C TYR A 150 1.21 -3.80 11.60
N GLN A 151 1.98 -3.25 10.65
CA GLN A 151 2.09 -1.81 10.46
C GLN A 151 0.73 -1.17 10.17
N MET A 152 -0.06 -1.77 9.29
CA MET A 152 -1.36 -1.22 8.91
C MET A 152 -2.38 -1.32 10.02
N MET A 153 -2.36 -2.37 10.86
CA MET A 153 -3.28 -2.45 11.99
C MET A 153 -3.05 -1.27 12.94
N PHE A 154 -1.79 -0.93 13.20
CA PHE A 154 -1.43 0.21 14.02
C PHE A 154 -1.78 1.54 13.32
N LYS A 155 -1.36 1.71 12.07
CA LYS A 155 -1.55 2.96 11.32
C LYS A 155 -3.02 3.25 10.99
N PHE A 156 -3.86 2.24 10.80
CA PHE A 156 -5.31 2.40 10.65
C PHE A 156 -5.98 2.86 11.94
N GLN A 157 -5.50 2.40 13.11
CA GLN A 157 -5.97 2.92 14.40
C GLN A 157 -5.57 4.38 14.62
N ILE A 158 -4.34 4.76 14.26
CA ILE A 158 -3.92 6.18 14.25
C ILE A 158 -4.78 6.98 13.26
N GLY A 159 -5.02 6.41 12.07
CA GLY A 159 -5.86 7.00 11.03
C GLY A 159 -7.29 7.30 11.48
N ALA A 160 -7.82 6.54 12.44
CA ALA A 160 -9.16 6.72 13.00
C ALA A 160 -9.23 7.79 14.12
N HIS A 161 -8.10 8.38 14.53
CA HIS A 161 -8.08 9.44 15.54
C HIS A 161 -8.79 10.71 15.04
N GLY A 162 -9.47 11.46 15.90
CA GLY A 162 -10.28 12.62 15.47
C GLY A 162 -9.54 13.79 14.80
N ALA A 163 -8.21 13.86 14.98
CA ALA A 163 -7.35 14.82 14.26
C ALA A 163 -6.88 14.32 12.88
N SER A 164 -7.12 13.03 12.58
CA SER A 164 -6.82 12.38 11.32
C SER A 164 -8.08 12.31 10.46
N ALA A 165 -7.92 12.52 9.16
CA ALA A 165 -8.92 12.33 8.12
C ALA A 165 -8.97 10.87 7.62
N GLY A 166 -7.99 10.05 8.01
CA GLY A 166 -7.93 8.62 7.71
C GLY A 166 -6.58 8.16 7.19
N CYS A 167 -6.53 6.91 6.75
CA CYS A 167 -5.31 6.26 6.28
C CYS A 167 -5.56 5.43 5.02
N VAL A 168 -4.65 5.53 4.04
CA VAL A 168 -4.64 4.71 2.82
C VAL A 168 -3.43 3.79 2.83
N LEU A 169 -3.63 2.53 2.47
CA LEU A 169 -2.60 1.61 2.02
C LEU A 169 -2.72 1.41 0.51
N ALA A 170 -1.73 1.86 -0.25
CA ALA A 170 -1.62 1.60 -1.67
C ALA A 170 -0.76 0.34 -1.93
N ILE A 171 -1.33 -0.65 -2.61
CA ILE A 171 -0.67 -1.91 -2.96
C ILE A 171 -0.94 -2.30 -4.42
N PRO A 172 0.03 -2.94 -5.11
CA PRO A 172 -0.21 -3.51 -6.42
C PRO A 172 -1.29 -4.60 -6.42
N GLU A 173 -1.98 -4.79 -7.55
CA GLU A 173 -2.99 -5.84 -7.74
C GLU A 173 -2.43 -7.24 -7.46
N ALA A 174 -1.20 -7.52 -7.89
CA ALA A 174 -0.52 -8.78 -7.60
C ALA A 174 -0.33 -9.02 -6.08
N VAL A 175 -0.04 -7.96 -5.31
CA VAL A 175 0.11 -8.05 -3.85
C VAL A 175 -1.25 -8.33 -3.21
N TRP A 176 -2.29 -7.57 -3.59
CA TRP A 176 -3.66 -7.82 -3.11
C TRP A 176 -4.15 -9.23 -3.42
N GLY A 177 -3.89 -9.73 -4.64
CA GLY A 177 -4.22 -11.10 -5.04
C GLY A 177 -3.51 -12.14 -4.19
N SER A 178 -2.23 -11.92 -3.87
CA SER A 178 -1.46 -12.81 -2.99
C SER A 178 -1.97 -12.81 -1.54
N TRP A 179 -2.53 -11.69 -1.07
CA TRP A 179 -3.05 -11.53 0.28
C TRP A 179 -4.37 -12.25 0.53
N GLN A 180 -5.11 -12.63 -0.52
CA GLN A 180 -6.42 -13.28 -0.36
C GLN A 180 -6.36 -14.51 0.53
N ARG A 181 -5.31 -15.35 0.40
CA ARG A 181 -5.15 -16.56 1.23
C ARG A 181 -4.86 -16.24 2.70
N PHE A 182 -4.19 -15.12 2.97
CA PHE A 182 -3.91 -14.67 4.33
C PHE A 182 -5.11 -14.02 5.03
N LEU A 183 -6.16 -13.72 4.26
CA LEU A 183 -7.39 -13.08 4.76
C LEU A 183 -8.61 -14.02 4.72
N GLY A 184 -8.42 -15.31 4.42
CA GLY A 184 -9.53 -16.27 4.32
C GLY A 184 -10.37 -16.07 3.05
N LYS A 185 -9.81 -15.40 2.04
CA LYS A 185 -10.46 -15.06 0.75
C LYS A 185 -11.81 -14.34 0.97
N PRO A 186 -11.79 -13.16 1.58
CA PRO A 186 -13.00 -12.46 1.96
C PRO A 186 -13.78 -12.00 0.74
N GLU A 187 -15.11 -12.06 0.82
CA GLU A 187 -15.96 -11.42 -0.17
C GLU A 187 -16.01 -9.91 0.06
N LEU A 188 -15.79 -9.14 -1.01
CA LEU A 188 -15.88 -7.69 -0.96
C LEU A 188 -17.31 -7.27 -1.26
N ILE A 189 -17.87 -6.40 -0.42
CA ILE A 189 -19.23 -5.88 -0.59
C ILE A 189 -19.13 -4.59 -1.43
N PRO A 190 -19.81 -4.49 -2.59
CA PRO A 190 -19.84 -3.25 -3.36
C PRO A 190 -20.65 -2.18 -2.62
N ALA A 191 -20.19 -0.93 -2.66
CA ALA A 191 -20.89 0.24 -2.14
C ALA A 191 -21.39 1.13 -3.28
N GLU A 192 -22.39 1.97 -3.01
CA GLU A 192 -23.02 2.85 -4.01
C GLU A 192 -22.07 3.91 -4.58
N ASP A 193 -21.01 4.25 -3.84
CA ASP A 193 -19.97 5.22 -4.22
C ASP A 193 -18.93 4.66 -5.22
N GLY A 194 -19.17 3.47 -5.79
CA GLY A 194 -18.28 2.79 -6.71
C GLY A 194 -17.05 2.15 -6.05
N THR A 195 -17.01 2.11 -4.72
CA THR A 195 -15.95 1.45 -3.97
C THR A 195 -16.41 0.14 -3.34
N TRP A 196 -15.50 -0.55 -2.66
CA TRP A 196 -15.76 -1.84 -2.02
C TRP A 196 -15.62 -1.72 -0.50
N ARG A 197 -16.19 -2.66 0.24
CA ARG A 197 -16.07 -2.75 1.70
C ARG A 197 -15.52 -4.12 2.09
N LEU A 198 -14.58 -4.10 3.03
CA LEU A 198 -14.05 -5.26 3.74
C LEU A 198 -14.31 -5.04 5.24
N LEU A 199 -15.54 -5.34 5.67
CA LEU A 199 -16.02 -5.06 7.03
C LEU A 199 -16.57 -6.30 7.77
N GLY A 200 -16.74 -7.44 7.08
CA GLY A 200 -17.36 -8.65 7.64
C GLY A 200 -18.88 -8.58 7.66
N THR A 201 -19.45 -7.42 7.97
CA THR A 201 -20.88 -7.12 7.87
C THR A 201 -21.11 -5.83 7.08
N PRO A 202 -22.26 -5.69 6.40
CA PRO A 202 -22.67 -4.41 5.83
C PRO A 202 -22.74 -3.34 6.92
N SER A 203 -22.10 -2.20 6.68
CA SER A 203 -22.17 -1.02 7.53
C SER A 203 -22.14 0.22 6.65
N ASP A 204 -23.00 1.17 6.99
CA ASP A 204 -23.09 2.48 6.34
C ASP A 204 -22.07 3.48 6.94
N GLU A 205 -21.39 3.11 8.02
CA GLU A 205 -20.35 3.95 8.60
C GLU A 205 -19.16 4.09 7.65
N ARG A 206 -18.71 5.33 7.47
CA ARG A 206 -17.58 5.63 6.61
C ARG A 206 -16.30 5.03 7.22
N PRO A 207 -15.56 4.18 6.48
CA PRO A 207 -14.37 3.57 7.01
C PRO A 207 -13.23 4.61 7.13
N PRO A 208 -12.50 4.64 8.26
CA PRO A 208 -11.34 5.51 8.45
C PRO A 208 -10.10 5.01 7.69
N ALA A 209 -10.14 3.78 7.17
CA ALA A 209 -9.04 3.12 6.51
C ALA A 209 -9.43 2.62 5.11
N TRP A 210 -8.50 2.74 4.17
CA TRP A 210 -8.71 2.40 2.77
C TRP A 210 -7.54 1.62 2.21
N ILE A 211 -7.81 0.65 1.35
CA ILE A 211 -6.83 -0.09 0.56
C ILE A 211 -7.02 0.29 -0.89
N TYR A 212 -5.98 0.86 -1.49
CA TYR A 212 -5.94 1.26 -2.88
C TYR A 212 -5.17 0.20 -3.65
N VAL A 213 -5.90 -0.59 -4.44
CA VAL A 213 -5.31 -1.60 -5.31
C VAL A 213 -5.04 -0.97 -6.66
N PHE A 214 -3.78 -0.98 -7.08
CA PHE A 214 -3.35 -0.35 -8.32
C PHE A 214 -2.57 -1.29 -9.23
N ASP A 215 -2.43 -0.90 -10.49
CA ASP A 215 -1.55 -1.57 -11.45
C ASP A 215 -0.96 -0.54 -12.43
N LEU A 216 -0.07 -0.97 -13.32
CA LEU A 216 0.50 -0.12 -14.38
C LEU A 216 -0.36 -0.20 -15.65
N ALA A 217 -0.63 0.93 -16.29
CA ALA A 217 -1.41 0.98 -17.53
C ALA A 217 -0.53 0.63 -18.75
N THR A 218 -0.29 -0.67 -18.93
CA THR A 218 0.62 -1.26 -19.94
C THR A 218 0.20 -1.04 -21.40
N HIS A 219 -1.02 -0.60 -21.66
CA HIS A 219 -1.57 -0.40 -23.01
C HIS A 219 -1.64 1.06 -23.46
N THR A 220 -1.11 2.01 -22.68
CA THR A 220 -1.26 3.45 -22.96
C THR A 220 -0.26 3.98 -23.98
N GLY A 221 0.82 3.25 -24.28
CA GLY A 221 1.93 3.73 -25.10
C GLY A 221 2.75 4.86 -24.45
N LEU A 222 2.41 5.27 -23.23
CA LEU A 222 3.13 6.29 -22.46
C LEU A 222 4.31 5.65 -21.71
N THR A 223 5.46 6.32 -21.73
CA THR A 223 6.65 5.89 -20.98
C THR A 223 7.07 6.98 -19.98
N PRO A 224 7.21 6.66 -18.68
CA PRO A 224 6.88 5.39 -18.04
C PRO A 224 5.37 5.12 -18.01
N ASN A 225 4.97 3.84 -17.92
CA ASN A 225 3.56 3.45 -17.81
C ASN A 225 2.92 4.12 -16.58
N PRO A 226 1.77 4.80 -16.73
CA PRO A 226 1.15 5.48 -15.61
C PRO A 226 0.52 4.47 -14.63
N VAL A 227 0.52 4.82 -13.35
CA VAL A 227 -0.15 4.04 -12.30
C VAL A 227 -1.66 4.27 -12.41
N GLN A 228 -2.43 3.18 -12.51
CA GLN A 228 -3.88 3.16 -12.58
C GLN A 228 -4.48 2.54 -11.32
N LEU A 229 -5.44 3.23 -10.72
CA LEU A 229 -6.22 2.69 -9.62
C LEU A 229 -7.24 1.68 -10.16
N LYS A 230 -7.21 0.44 -9.64
CA LYS A 230 -8.09 -0.67 -10.06
C LYS A 230 -9.24 -0.88 -9.09
N LYS A 231 -8.97 -0.74 -7.79
CA LYS A 231 -9.96 -0.96 -6.74
C LYS A 231 -9.68 -0.06 -5.54
N VAL A 232 -10.75 0.42 -4.92
CA VAL A 232 -10.72 1.14 -3.65
C VAL A 232 -11.56 0.36 -2.65
N ILE A 233 -10.96 -0.06 -1.54
CA ILE A 233 -11.60 -0.93 -0.55
C ILE A 233 -11.58 -0.22 0.80
N GLY A 234 -12.74 0.16 1.32
CA GLY A 234 -12.89 0.68 2.66
C GLY A 234 -12.86 -0.44 3.70
N THR A 235 -12.16 -0.24 4.81
CA THR A 235 -12.00 -1.25 5.87
C THR A 235 -11.76 -0.59 7.24
N THR A 236 -11.54 -1.42 8.25
CA THR A 236 -11.10 -1.01 9.59
C THR A 236 -9.97 -1.93 10.04
N ALA A 237 -9.18 -1.49 11.02
CA ALA A 237 -8.18 -2.37 11.65
C ALA A 237 -8.84 -3.62 12.27
N ALA A 238 -10.02 -3.47 12.87
CA ALA A 238 -10.77 -4.58 13.45
C ALA A 238 -11.20 -5.60 12.39
N ALA A 239 -11.80 -5.15 11.29
CA ALA A 239 -12.26 -6.03 10.22
C ALA A 239 -11.09 -6.76 9.55
N LEU A 240 -10.00 -6.05 9.23
CA LEU A 240 -8.84 -6.68 8.61
C LEU A 240 -8.15 -7.66 9.56
N SER A 241 -8.12 -7.38 10.88
CA SER A 241 -7.64 -8.31 11.90
C SER A 241 -8.49 -9.57 11.97
N HIS A 242 -9.82 -9.42 12.00
CA HIS A 242 -10.75 -10.54 12.06
C HIS A 242 -10.54 -11.52 10.89
N PHE A 243 -10.44 -11.01 9.66
CA PHE A 243 -10.19 -11.87 8.50
C PHE A 243 -8.83 -12.59 8.56
N ALA A 244 -7.80 -11.91 9.05
CA ALA A 244 -6.44 -12.46 9.08
C ALA A 244 -6.19 -13.44 10.24
N LEU A 245 -6.85 -13.21 11.39
CA LEU A 245 -6.54 -13.88 12.65
C LEU A 245 -7.65 -14.82 13.15
N ASP A 246 -8.87 -14.68 12.63
CA ASP A 246 -9.99 -15.56 12.97
C ASP A 246 -10.39 -16.38 11.75
N VAL A 247 -10.86 -15.73 10.67
CA VAL A 247 -11.42 -16.41 9.48
C VAL A 247 -10.39 -17.27 8.76
N ALA A 248 -9.19 -16.74 8.48
CA ALA A 248 -8.15 -17.51 7.79
C ALA A 248 -7.69 -18.75 8.60
N PRO A 249 -7.39 -18.64 9.91
CA PRO A 249 -7.08 -19.80 10.74
C PRO A 249 -8.24 -20.80 10.87
N GLU A 250 -9.49 -20.33 11.07
CA GLU A 250 -10.67 -21.21 11.15
C GLU A 250 -10.84 -22.02 9.86
N ALA A 251 -10.75 -21.38 8.70
CA ALA A 251 -10.81 -22.07 7.42
C ALA A 251 -9.70 -23.13 7.25
N ALA A 252 -8.50 -22.90 7.82
CA ALA A 252 -7.41 -23.87 7.80
C ALA A 252 -7.66 -25.08 8.72
N LEU A 253 -8.40 -24.88 9.82
CA LEU A 253 -8.84 -25.95 10.73
C LEU A 253 -10.00 -26.75 10.13
N GLU A 254 -11.04 -26.08 9.64
CA GLU A 254 -12.24 -26.72 9.06
C GLU A 254 -11.94 -27.56 7.82
N ALA A 255 -11.00 -27.11 6.99
CA ALA A 255 -10.63 -27.84 5.78
C ALA A 255 -9.94 -29.20 6.07
N GLY A 256 -9.64 -29.54 7.33
CA GLY A 256 -9.03 -30.82 7.78
C GLY A 256 -7.67 -31.16 7.16
N GLY A 257 -7.17 -30.31 6.25
CA GLY A 257 -6.11 -30.70 5.31
C GLY A 257 -4.69 -30.43 5.80
N SER A 258 -4.48 -29.56 6.78
CA SER A 258 -3.12 -29.18 7.24
C SER A 258 -2.84 -29.50 8.70
N VAL A 259 -3.82 -29.35 9.59
CA VAL A 259 -3.61 -29.51 11.03
C VAL A 259 -3.78 -30.97 11.45
N ASP A 260 -4.79 -31.67 10.96
CA ASP A 260 -4.95 -33.11 11.24
C ASP A 260 -3.85 -33.95 10.57
N ASN A 261 -3.45 -33.55 9.36
CA ASN A 261 -2.29 -34.11 8.66
C ASN A 261 -0.94 -33.69 9.27
N LEU A 262 -0.91 -32.71 10.18
CA LEU A 262 0.34 -32.28 10.80
C LEU A 262 0.93 -33.39 11.64
N LEU A 263 0.09 -34.07 12.45
CA LEU A 263 0.53 -35.17 13.29
C LEU A 263 1.03 -36.35 12.44
N GLU A 264 0.30 -36.71 11.39
CA GLU A 264 0.70 -37.76 10.46
C GLU A 264 1.99 -37.40 9.69
N THR A 265 2.16 -36.14 9.30
CA THR A 265 3.41 -35.65 8.69
C THR A 265 4.57 -35.69 9.69
N ILE A 266 4.34 -35.35 10.95
CA ILE A 266 5.35 -35.43 12.02
C ILE A 266 5.75 -36.89 12.22
N LYS A 267 4.79 -37.81 12.37
CA LYS A 267 5.03 -39.24 12.50
C LYS A 267 5.82 -39.80 11.32
N ALA A 268 5.39 -39.50 10.09
CA ALA A 268 6.09 -39.94 8.88
C ALA A 268 7.53 -39.39 8.79
N ARG A 269 7.82 -38.20 9.36
CA ARG A 269 9.18 -37.67 9.46
C ARG A 269 9.98 -38.34 10.57
N LEU A 270 9.37 -38.58 11.73
CA LEU A 270 10.00 -39.25 12.87
C LEU A 270 10.37 -40.71 12.56
N MET A 271 9.52 -41.43 11.82
CA MET A 271 9.78 -42.78 11.34
C MET A 271 11.04 -42.91 10.48
N ARG A 272 11.56 -41.81 9.91
CA ARG A 272 12.86 -41.81 9.19
C ARG A 272 14.05 -41.93 10.13
N PHE A 273 13.86 -41.60 11.40
CA PHE A 273 14.89 -41.61 12.45
C PHE A 273 14.71 -42.79 13.39
N ASP A 274 13.47 -43.18 13.69
CA ASP A 274 13.14 -44.36 14.50
C ASP A 274 11.88 -45.06 13.94
N PRO A 275 12.02 -46.26 13.34
CA PRO A 275 10.91 -47.01 12.75
C PRO A 275 9.82 -47.45 13.76
N ASP A 276 10.11 -47.44 15.07
CA ASP A 276 9.20 -47.94 16.10
C ASP A 276 8.21 -46.86 16.61
N ILE A 277 8.30 -45.63 16.10
CA ILE A 277 7.37 -44.53 16.43
C ILE A 277 6.04 -44.68 15.67
N VAL A 278 4.91 -44.67 16.40
CA VAL A 278 3.53 -44.84 15.91
C VAL A 278 2.71 -43.54 15.99
#